data_AF-A0A6J5W1R9-F1
#
_entry.id   AF-A0A6J5W1R9-F1
#
_cell.length_a   1.000
_cell.length_b   1.000
_cell.length_c   1.000
_cell.angle_alpha   90.00
_cell.angle_beta   90.00
_cell.angle_gamma   90.00
#
_symmetry.space_group_name_H-M   'P 1'
#
loop_
_entity.id
_entity.type
_entity.pdbx_description
1 polymer ?
#
loop_
_entity_poly.entity_id
_entity_poly.type
_entity_poly.pdbx_seq_one_letter_code
_entity_poly.pdbx_strand_id
1 'polypeptide(L)' 'MKWEQGRVGWVGGNERRVRVERVEEFGGTGGRWKRFGCYVLVERFVLKRMSMNGSLALLTYDFKHTHQIRSKWE' A
#
# COMPACT_ATOMS: atom_id res chain seq x y z
N MET A 1 -5.02 -14.99 2.71
CA MET A 1 -4.16 -14.01 2.00
C MET A 1 -4.02 -14.31 0.52
N LYS A 2 -3.68 -15.54 0.09
CA LYS A 2 -3.64 -15.86 -1.36
C LYS A 2 -4.95 -15.54 -2.12
N TRP A 3 -6.10 -15.71 -1.46
CA TRP A 3 -7.41 -15.32 -2.01
C TRP A 3 -7.54 -13.81 -2.26
N GLU A 4 -7.15 -12.98 -1.30
CA GLU A 4 -7.15 -11.51 -1.47
C GLU A 4 -6.16 -11.08 -2.55
N GLN A 5 -4.97 -11.69 -2.62
CA GLN A 5 -4.03 -11.43 -3.72
C GLN A 5 -4.66 -11.67 -5.11
N GLY A 6 -5.44 -12.73 -5.27
CA GLY A 6 -6.10 -13.05 -6.54
C GLY A 6 -7.23 -12.09 -6.93
N ARG A 7 -7.96 -11.52 -5.95
CA ARG A 7 -9.07 -10.57 -6.19
C ARG A 7 -8.60 -9.25 -6.81
N VAL A 8 -7.38 -8.82 -6.52
CA VAL A 8 -6.88 -7.49 -6.89
C VAL A 8 -5.78 -7.53 -7.97
N GLY A 9 -5.69 -8.65 -8.68
CA GLY A 9 -4.84 -8.78 -9.87
C GLY A 9 -3.43 -9.33 -9.63
N TRP A 10 -3.14 -9.91 -8.46
CA TRP A 10 -1.85 -10.57 -8.22
C TRP A 10 -1.95 -12.09 -8.39
N VAL A 11 -1.52 -12.59 -9.56
CA VAL A 11 -1.35 -14.03 -9.84
C VAL A 11 0.15 -14.32 -9.96
N GLY A 12 0.78 -14.57 -8.81
CA GLY A 12 1.99 -15.40 -8.68
C GLY A 12 3.10 -15.22 -9.72
N GLY A 13 3.72 -14.04 -9.78
CA GLY A 13 5.05 -13.88 -10.41
C GLY A 13 6.17 -14.24 -9.42
N ASN A 14 7.26 -14.82 -9.91
CA ASN A 14 8.45 -15.24 -9.13
C ASN A 14 9.22 -14.07 -8.47
N GLU A 15 8.77 -12.83 -8.63
CA GLU A 15 9.42 -11.64 -8.11
C GLU A 15 8.78 -11.22 -6.78
N ARG A 16 9.53 -11.33 -5.70
CA ARG A 16 9.17 -10.85 -4.34
C ARG A 16 8.95 -9.34 -4.24
N ARG A 17 9.21 -8.58 -5.30
CA ARG A 17 9.17 -7.11 -5.32
C ARG A 17 8.44 -6.62 -6.56
N VAL A 18 7.47 -5.73 -6.35
CA VAL A 18 6.77 -5.02 -7.42
C VAL A 18 7.44 -3.66 -7.61
N ARG A 19 7.86 -3.35 -8.84
CA ARG A 19 8.33 -2.01 -9.22
C ARG A 19 7.16 -1.25 -9.86
N VAL A 20 6.96 -0.01 -9.44
CA VAL A 20 5.97 0.90 -10.04
C VAL A 20 6.70 2.16 -10.47
N GLU A 21 6.49 2.56 -11.72
CA GLU A 21 7.01 3.80 -12.28
C GLU A 21 5.84 4.68 -12.72
N ARG A 22 5.89 5.96 -12.36
CA ARG A 22 4.89 6.96 -12.74
C ARG A 22 5.58 8.31 -12.90
N VAL A 23 5.18 9.05 -13.93
CA VAL A 23 5.58 10.45 -14.14
C VAL A 23 4.45 11.34 -13.62
N GLU A 24 4.81 12.37 -12.86
CA GLU A 24 3.87 13.35 -12.28
C GLU A 24 4.23 14.74 -12.76
N GLU A 25 3.25 15.50 -13.24
CA GLU A 25 3.45 16.91 -13.58
C GLU A 25 3.65 17.74 -12.31
N PHE A 26 4.54 18.73 -12.38
CA PHE A 26 4.83 19.60 -11.26
C PHE A 26 3.62 20.50 -10.94
N GLY A 27 3.06 20.36 -9.73
CA GLY A 27 1.88 21.10 -9.28
C GLY A 27 2.16 22.44 -8.57
N GLY A 28 3.40 22.93 -8.60
CA GLY A 28 3.75 24.23 -7.99
C GLY A 28 3.17 25.41 -8.75
N THR A 29 2.88 26.50 -8.03
CA THR A 29 2.31 27.73 -8.61
C THR A 29 3.31 28.86 -8.46
N GLY A 30 3.52 29.66 -9.52
CA GLY A 30 4.37 30.85 -9.48
C GLY A 30 5.86 30.56 -9.21
N GLY A 31 6.37 29.42 -9.69
CA GLY A 31 7.79 29.04 -9.51
C GLY A 31 8.19 28.66 -8.09
N ARG A 32 7.22 28.54 -7.16
CA ARG A 32 7.48 28.09 -5.79
C ARG A 32 7.44 26.57 -5.69
N TRP A 33 8.40 26.04 -4.93
CA TRP A 33 8.41 24.63 -4.56
C TRP A 33 7.18 24.27 -3.72
N LYS A 34 6.57 23.14 -4.06
CA LYS A 34 5.52 22.50 -3.28
C LYS A 34 6.00 21.13 -2.83
N ARG A 35 5.53 20.67 -1.67
CA ARG A 35 5.92 19.36 -1.14
C ARG A 35 5.21 18.29 -1.96
N PHE A 36 5.98 17.40 -2.58
CA PHE A 36 5.44 16.22 -3.24
C PHE A 36 5.24 15.08 -2.23
N GLY A 37 4.07 14.46 -2.26
CA GLY A 37 3.75 13.25 -1.51
C GLY A 37 3.17 12.17 -2.42
N CYS A 38 3.67 10.94 -2.28
CA CYS A 38 3.17 9.76 -3.00
C CYS A 38 2.71 8.71 -1.99
N TYR A 39 1.44 8.31 -2.10
CA TYR A 39 0.77 7.43 -1.16
C TYR A 39 0.24 6.20 -1.89
N VAL A 40 0.36 5.05 -1.26
CA VAL A 40 -0.24 3.79 -1.74
C VAL A 40 -1.29 3.34 -0.74
N LEU A 41 -2.43 2.87 -1.22
CA LEU A 41 -3.41 2.25 -0.33
C LEU A 41 -2.83 0.94 0.22
N VAL A 42 -2.89 0.78 1.55
CA VAL A 42 -2.43 -0.42 2.25
C VAL A 42 -3.60 -1.04 3.00
N GLU A 43 -3.90 -2.30 2.70
CA GLU A 43 -4.79 -3.12 3.50
C GLU A 43 -3.98 -4.00 4.45
N ARG A 44 -4.23 -3.86 5.76
CA ARG A 44 -3.52 -4.59 6.80
C ARG A 44 -4.42 -5.69 7.38
N PHE A 45 -3.94 -6.92 7.32
CA PHE A 45 -4.57 -8.08 7.93
C PHE A 45 -3.83 -8.46 9.20
N VAL A 46 -4.53 -8.47 10.34
CA VAL A 46 -3.96 -8.85 11.64
C VAL A 46 -4.69 -10.07 12.16
N LEU A 47 -3.98 -11.18 12.31
CA LEU A 47 -4.49 -12.36 13.00
C LEU A 47 -4.26 -12.19 14.50
N LYS A 48 -5.33 -12.20 15.29
CA LYS A 48 -5.26 -12.09 16.74
C LYS A 48 -5.72 -13.39 17.39
N ARG A 49 -4.98 -13.86 18.39
CA ARG A 49 -5.48 -14.87 19.33
C ARG A 49 -6.30 -14.17 20.39
N MET A 50 -7.57 -14.52 20.47
CA MET A 50 -8.41 -14.15 21.60
C MET A 50 -8.08 -15.07 22.77
N SER A 51 -7.73 -14.49 23.91
CA SER A 51 -7.59 -15.19 25.19
C SER A 51 -8.48 -14.49 26.22
N MET A 52 -8.78 -15.19 27.31
CA MET A 52 -9.60 -14.69 28.41
C MET A 52 -9.08 -13.35 28.99
N ASN A 53 -7.78 -13.05 28.79
CA ASN A 53 -7.09 -11.89 29.36
C ASN A 53 -6.75 -10.81 28.31
N GLY A 54 -7.27 -10.94 27.08
CA GLY A 54 -7.05 -9.97 26.00
C GLY A 54 -6.72 -10.59 24.64
N SER A 55 -6.47 -9.73 23.64
CA SER A 55 -6.12 -10.14 22.29
C SER A 55 -4.62 -9.96 22.02
N LEU A 56 -3.92 -11.03 21.60
CA LEU A 56 -2.52 -10.97 21.19
C LEU A 56 -2.44 -11.05 19.66
N ALA A 57 -1.81 -10.07 19.00
CA ALA A 57 -1.54 -10.14 17.57
C ALA A 57 -0.44 -11.19 17.29
N LEU A 58 -0.77 -12.19 16.48
CA LEU A 58 0.12 -13.30 16.12
C LEU A 58 0.81 -13.08 14.77
N LEU A 59 0.10 -12.49 13.82
CA LEU A 59 0.60 -12.25 12.47
C LEU A 59 0.02 -10.94 11.94
N THR A 60 0.86 -10.16 11.28
CA THR A 60 0.46 -8.96 10.54
C THR A 60 0.95 -9.08 9.11
N TYR A 61 0.08 -8.78 8.15
CA TYR A 61 0.42 -8.73 6.74
C TYR A 61 -0.16 -7.48 6.11
N ASP A 62 0.72 -6.70 5.50
CA ASP A 62 0.38 -5.47 4.80
C ASP A 62 0.35 -5.75 3.30
N PHE A 63 -0.83 -5.62 2.70
CA PHE A 63 -1.02 -5.72 1.26
C PHE A 63 -1.06 -4.31 0.66
N LYS A 64 -0.10 -3.99 -0.21
CA LYS A 64 0.00 -2.69 -0.88
C LYS A 64 -0.70 -2.77 -2.23
N HIS A 65 -1.74 -1.96 -2.40
CA HIS A 65 -2.48 -1.85 -3.65
C HIS A 65 -1.74 -0.93 -4.62
N THR A 66 -0.75 -1.48 -5.33
CA THR A 66 0.10 -0.72 -6.27
C THR A 66 -0.68 -0.05 -7.41
N HIS A 67 -1.88 -0.53 -7.72
CA HIS A 67 -2.79 0.10 -8.69
C HIS A 67 -3.57 1.30 -8.10
N GLN A 68 -3.59 1.46 -6.76
CA GLN A 68 -4.21 2.57 -6.04
C GLN A 68 -3.15 3.48 -5.41
N ILE A 69 -2.38 4.13 -6.27
CA ILE A 69 -1.39 5.14 -5.87
C ILE A 69 -1.96 6.54 -6.11
N ARG A 70 -1.86 7.39 -5.09
CA ARG A 70 -2.28 8.79 -5.13
C ARG A 70 -1.09 9.71 -4.89
N SER A 71 -0.95 10.69 -5.77
CA SER A 71 0.04 11.76 -5.65
C SER A 71 -0.62 13.05 -5.17
N LYS A 72 0.11 13.85 -4.40
CA LYS A 72 -0.36 15.14 -3.87
C LYS A 72 0.79 16.14 -3.87
N TRP A 73 0.48 17.37 -4.27
CA TRP A 73 1.33 18.54 -4.09
C TRP A 73 0.74 19.43 -3.00
N GLU A 74 1.53 19.82 -2.01
CA GLU A 74 1.15 20.74 -0.91
C GLU A 74 1.83 22.10 -1.03
#